data_AF-A0AAV9F2E1-F1
#
_entry.id   AF-A0AAV9F2E1-F1
#
_cell.length_a   1.000
_cell.length_b   1.000
_cell.length_c   1.000
_cell.angle_alpha   90.00
_cell.angle_beta   90.00
_cell.angle_gamma   90.00
#
_symmetry.space_group_name_H-M   'P 1'
#
loop_
_entity.id
_entity.type
_entity.pdbx_description
1 polymer ?
#
loop_
_entity_poly.entity_id
_entity_poly.type
_entity_poly.pdbx_seq_one_letter_code
_entity_poly.pdbx_strand_id
1 'polypeptide(L)'
;MASAPGKCFLVTGPPGVGKTTLVMRVLEKLMNSNPCLNVKDDTDLFIIDEVGKMELFSSTFYPAVLEIIGSNIPILASIPIPKFGHDIPAVARLRNHPGATVFTLSKSNRDAIEEEIYSQLVGLLRKE
;
A
#
# COMPACT_ATOMS: atom_id res chain seq x y z
N MET A 1 2.17 -21.18 12.57
CA MET A 1 1.27 -20.96 11.41
C MET A 1 1.71 -19.66 10.75
N ALA A 2 2.29 -19.72 9.56
CA ALA A 2 2.61 -18.51 8.81
C ALA A 2 1.28 -17.91 8.32
N SER A 3 0.98 -16.68 8.74
CA SER A 3 -0.14 -15.90 8.20
C SER A 3 -0.01 -15.84 6.68
N ALA A 4 -1.10 -16.08 5.95
CA ALA A 4 -1.16 -15.75 4.53
C ALA A 4 -0.78 -14.26 4.35
N PRO A 5 -0.10 -13.88 3.26
CA PRO A 5 0.25 -12.49 3.01
C PRO A 5 -1.03 -11.64 3.02
N GLY A 6 -1.01 -10.55 3.79
CA GLY A 6 -2.14 -9.63 3.89
C GLY A 6 -2.43 -8.97 2.55
N LYS A 7 -3.70 -8.70 2.26
CA LYS A 7 -4.13 -8.01 1.04
C LYS A 7 -3.86 -6.50 1.07
N CYS A 8 -3.44 -5.96 2.22
CA CYS A 8 -3.05 -4.55 2.36
C CYS A 8 -1.52 -4.43 2.44
N PHE A 9 -0.92 -3.70 1.51
CA PHE A 9 0.51 -3.44 1.41
C PHE A 9 0.76 -1.98 1.77
N LEU A 10 1.50 -1.73 2.85
CA LEU A 10 1.83 -0.39 3.32
C LEU A 10 3.32 -0.12 3.15
N VAL A 11 3.66 0.94 2.42
CA VAL A 11 5.03 1.33 2.11
C VAL A 11 5.43 2.52 2.98
N THR A 12 6.45 2.37 3.82
CA THR A 12 6.93 3.45 4.71
C THR A 12 8.42 3.70 4.56
N GLY A 13 8.88 4.93 4.85
CA GLY A 13 10.30 5.28 4.82
C GLY A 13 10.55 6.79 4.89
N PRO A 14 11.81 7.22 5.13
CA PRO A 14 12.17 8.64 5.25
C PRO A 14 11.72 9.50 4.05
N PRO A 15 11.53 10.82 4.23
CA PRO A 15 11.31 11.73 3.11
C PRO A 15 12.44 11.61 2.07
N GLY A 16 12.09 11.67 0.78
CA GLY A 16 13.08 11.58 -0.31
C GLY A 16 13.65 10.18 -0.60
N VAL A 17 13.19 9.13 0.09
CA VAL A 17 13.66 7.74 -0.18
C VAL A 17 13.10 7.14 -1.47
N GLY A 18 12.14 7.81 -2.13
CA GLY A 18 11.55 7.36 -3.39
C GLY A 18 10.28 6.53 -3.28
N LYS A 19 9.46 6.74 -2.23
CA LYS A 19 8.16 6.06 -2.03
C LYS A 19 7.22 6.22 -3.23
N THR A 20 6.96 7.46 -3.63
CA THR A 20 6.15 7.79 -4.82
C THR A 20 6.69 7.09 -6.07
N THR A 21 8.00 7.13 -6.29
CA THR A 21 8.60 6.47 -7.46
C THR A 21 8.45 4.95 -7.42
N LEU A 22 8.48 4.32 -6.24
CA LEU A 22 8.20 2.89 -6.11
C LEU A 22 6.74 2.58 -6.42
N VAL A 23 5.80 3.35 -5.85
CA VAL A 23 4.36 3.16 -6.10
C VAL A 23 4.06 3.27 -7.59
N MET A 24 4.61 4.28 -8.27
CA MET A 24 4.43 4.46 -9.72
C MET A 24 5.02 3.31 -10.54
N ARG A 25 6.23 2.83 -10.20
CA ARG A 25 6.85 1.69 -10.91
C ARG A 25 6.07 0.40 -10.74
N VAL A 26 5.55 0.14 -9.53
CA VAL A 26 4.71 -1.04 -9.28
C VAL A 26 3.42 -0.94 -10.10
N LEU A 27 2.79 0.24 -10.14
CA LEU A 27 1.62 0.48 -10.97
C LEU A 27 1.89 0.24 -12.46
N GLU A 28 2.96 0.80 -13.01
CA GLU A 28 3.37 0.60 -14.41
C GLU A 28 3.62 -0.88 -14.73
N LYS A 29 4.37 -1.60 -13.87
CA LYS A 29 4.62 -3.03 -14.03
C LYS A 29 3.32 -3.84 -14.02
N LEU A 30 2.38 -3.50 -13.13
CA LEU A 30 1.09 -4.19 -13.02
C LEU A 30 0.19 -3.95 -14.23
N MET A 31 0.13 -2.71 -14.72
CA MET A 31 -0.62 -2.37 -15.94
C MET A 31 -0.05 -3.07 -17.17
N ASN A 32 1.27 -3.12 -17.31
CA ASN A 32 1.93 -3.81 -18.42
C ASN A 32 1.71 -5.32 -18.40
N SER A 33 1.61 -5.91 -17.20
CA SER A 33 1.47 -7.36 -17.04
C SER A 33 0.02 -7.83 -17.01
N ASN A 34 -0.93 -6.92 -16.75
CA ASN A 34 -2.36 -7.21 -16.65
C ASN A 34 -3.16 -6.17 -17.46
N PRO A 35 -3.31 -6.36 -18.78
CA PRO A 35 -4.02 -5.42 -19.66
C PRO A 35 -5.49 -5.20 -19.28
N CYS A 36 -6.07 -6.10 -18.47
CA CYS A 36 -7.45 -6.06 -18.00
C CYS A 36 -7.63 -5.31 -16.66
N LEU A 37 -6.56 -4.81 -16.04
CA LEU A 37 -6.63 -4.09 -14.77
C LEU A 37 -7.52 -2.84 -14.93
N ASN A 38 -8.76 -2.90 -14.44
CA ASN A 38 -9.76 -1.88 -14.72
C ASN A 38 -9.91 -0.89 -13.56
N VAL A 39 -10.00 0.39 -13.89
CA VAL A 39 -10.25 1.46 -12.92
C VAL A 39 -11.76 1.75 -12.89
N LYS A 40 -12.56 0.80 -12.35
CA LYS A 40 -13.93 0.91 -11.76
C LYS A 40 -14.78 -0.36 -11.92
N ASP A 41 -15.81 -0.42 -11.07
CA ASP A 41 -16.89 -1.40 -10.83
C ASP A 41 -16.48 -2.85 -10.47
N ASP A 42 -15.37 -3.36 -10.99
CA ASP A 42 -14.69 -4.57 -10.52
C ASP A 42 -13.23 -4.22 -10.20
N THR A 43 -13.05 -3.37 -9.18
CA THR A 43 -11.71 -2.88 -8.81
C THR A 43 -10.85 -4.03 -8.30
N ASP A 44 -9.82 -4.39 -9.07
CA ASP A 44 -8.90 -5.48 -8.72
C ASP A 44 -7.82 -5.05 -7.71
N LEU A 45 -7.47 -3.76 -7.67
CA LEU A 45 -6.41 -3.21 -6.82
C LEU A 45 -6.65 -1.72 -6.53
N PHE A 46 -6.52 -1.32 -5.27
CA PHE A 46 -6.41 0.09 -4.90
C PHE A 46 -4.95 0.50 -4.78
N ILE A 47 -4.59 1.66 -5.33
CA ILE A 47 -3.28 2.28 -5.13
C ILE A 47 -3.46 3.68 -4.56
N ILE A 48 -2.79 3.96 -3.44
CA ILE A 48 -2.84 5.25 -2.75
C ILE A 48 -1.42 5.74 -2.51
N ASP A 49 -0.97 6.74 -3.27
CA ASP A 49 0.27 7.42 -2.93
C ASP A 49 0.01 8.40 -1.78
N GLU A 50 0.46 8.00 -0.60
CA GLU A 50 0.43 8.70 0.69
C GLU A 50 -0.93 8.75 1.41
N VAL A 51 -1.00 8.04 2.55
CA VAL A 51 -2.02 8.23 3.59
C VAL A 51 -1.33 8.90 4.78
N GLY A 52 -1.20 10.22 4.68
CA GLY A 52 -0.45 11.06 5.61
C GLY A 52 -1.31 12.04 6.37
N LYS A 53 -0.65 12.95 7.10
CA LYS A 53 -1.33 13.96 7.92
C LYS A 53 -2.25 14.85 7.09
N MET A 54 -1.85 15.16 5.87
CA MET A 54 -2.54 16.14 5.02
C MET A 54 -3.88 15.59 4.50
N GLU A 55 -3.90 14.30 4.16
CA GLU A 55 -5.07 13.61 3.62
C GLU A 55 -6.07 13.30 4.73
N LEU A 56 -5.60 13.11 5.96
CA LEU A 56 -6.43 12.90 7.16
C LEU A 56 -7.24 14.15 7.57
N PHE A 57 -6.99 15.33 6.99
CA PHE A 57 -7.89 16.48 7.17
C PHE A 57 -9.20 16.34 6.38
N SER A 58 -9.24 15.45 5.39
CA SER A 58 -10.48 15.13 4.69
C SER A 58 -11.35 14.21 5.54
N SER A 59 -12.57 14.65 5.84
CA SER A 59 -13.56 13.89 6.60
C SER A 59 -14.05 12.63 5.89
N THR A 60 -13.83 12.51 4.58
CA THR A 60 -14.27 11.38 3.76
C THR A 60 -13.13 10.42 3.40
N PHE A 61 -11.88 10.89 3.41
CA PHE A 61 -10.74 10.09 2.96
C PHE A 61 -10.42 8.94 3.91
N TYR A 62 -10.24 9.21 5.20
CA TYR A 62 -9.86 8.18 6.16
C TYR A 62 -10.92 7.07 6.32
N PRO A 63 -12.23 7.37 6.42
CA PRO A 63 -13.26 6.33 6.42
C PRO A 63 -13.21 5.45 5.16
N ALA A 64 -13.02 6.03 3.98
CA ALA A 64 -12.92 5.27 2.73
C ALA A 64 -11.71 4.34 2.71
N VAL A 65 -10.55 4.78 3.21
CA VAL A 65 -9.35 3.93 3.32
C VAL A 65 -9.59 2.75 4.27
N LEU A 66 -10.26 2.97 5.40
CA LEU A 66 -10.60 1.91 6.35
C LEU A 66 -11.58 0.89 5.74
N GLU A 67 -12.55 1.35 4.96
CA GLU A 67 -13.50 0.49 4.24
C GLU A 67 -12.77 -0.39 3.21
N ILE A 68 -11.85 0.18 2.44
CA ILE A 68 -11.05 -0.56 1.46
C ILE A 68 -10.18 -1.62 2.15
N ILE A 69 -9.52 -1.29 3.26
CA ILE A 69 -8.69 -2.23 4.03
C ILE A 69 -9.52 -3.37 4.63
N GLY A 70 -10.79 -3.10 4.97
CA GLY A 70 -11.74 -4.12 5.42
C GLY A 70 -12.32 -4.97 4.29
N SER A 71 -12.11 -4.59 3.03
CA SER A 71 -12.61 -5.32 1.86
C SER A 71 -11.72 -6.51 1.50
N ASN A 72 -12.19 -7.31 0.54
CA ASN A 72 -11.42 -8.41 -0.04
C ASN A 72 -10.49 -7.99 -1.20
N ILE A 73 -10.46 -6.70 -1.53
CA ILE A 73 -9.71 -6.14 -2.65
C ILE A 73 -8.31 -5.74 -2.14
N PRO A 74 -7.23 -6.16 -2.84
CA PRO A 74 -5.88 -5.71 -2.53
C PRO A 74 -5.73 -4.18 -2.52
N ILE A 75 -4.90 -3.65 -1.63
CA ILE A 75 -4.53 -2.23 -1.57
C ILE A 75 -3.02 -2.08 -1.41
N LEU A 76 -2.41 -1.23 -2.23
CA LEU A 76 -1.03 -0.75 -2.09
C LEU A 76 -1.05 0.73 -1.72
N ALA A 77 -0.61 1.08 -0.51
CA ALA A 77 -0.57 2.46 -0.06
C ALA A 77 0.78 2.83 0.52
N SER A 78 1.19 4.10 0.42
CA SER A 78 2.35 4.60 1.17
C SER A 78 1.93 5.34 2.44
N ILE A 79 2.67 5.21 3.54
CA ILE A 79 2.38 5.86 4.84
C ILE A 79 3.62 6.53 5.43
N PRO A 80 3.48 7.66 6.14
CA PRO A 80 4.61 8.31 6.78
C PRO A 80 5.19 7.45 7.91
N ILE A 81 6.51 7.56 8.11
CA ILE A 81 7.18 7.04 9.31
C ILE A 81 6.84 7.91 10.52
N PRO A 82 6.80 7.34 11.75
CA PRO A 82 6.71 8.14 12.97
C PRO A 82 7.88 9.12 13.03
N LYS A 83 7.61 10.38 13.33
CA LYS A 83 8.66 11.40 13.53
C LYS A 83 8.88 11.59 15.02
N PHE A 84 10.12 11.38 15.49
CA PHE A 84 10.51 11.64 16.88
C PHE A 84 9.61 10.96 17.92
N GLY A 85 9.13 9.74 17.65
CA GLY A 85 8.22 9.01 18.55
C GLY A 85 6.76 9.47 18.52
N HIS A 86 6.44 10.54 17.79
CA HIS A 86 5.06 10.96 17.54
C HIS A 86 4.55 10.30 16.26
N ASP A 87 3.71 9.27 16.44
CA ASP A 87 2.94 8.68 15.36
C ASP A 87 1.59 9.36 15.24
N ILE A 88 1.06 9.41 14.02
CA ILE A 88 -0.29 9.94 13.79
C ILE A 88 -1.26 8.80 14.14
N PRO A 89 -2.20 8.97 15.09
CA PRO A 89 -3.03 7.86 15.58
C PRO A 89 -3.77 7.09 14.46
N ALA A 90 -4.28 7.82 13.47
CA ALA A 90 -4.94 7.23 12.31
C ALA A 90 -3.98 6.39 11.44
N VAL A 91 -2.75 6.84 11.23
CA VAL A 91 -1.70 6.11 10.49
C VAL A 91 -1.24 4.89 11.29
N ALA A 92 -1.06 5.03 12.61
CA ALA A 92 -0.73 3.92 13.49
C ALA A 92 -1.78 2.81 13.42
N ARG A 93 -3.07 3.18 13.35
CA ARG A 93 -4.17 2.22 13.19
C ARG A 93 -4.11 1.46 11.87
N LEU A 94 -3.74 2.13 10.76
CA LEU A 94 -3.52 1.46 9.46
C LEU A 94 -2.33 0.49 9.54
N ARG A 95 -1.21 0.94 10.12
CA ARG A 95 0.01 0.14 10.25
C ARG A 95 -0.19 -1.12 11.09
N ASN A 96 -1.00 -1.02 12.15
CA ASN A 96 -1.27 -2.12 13.08
C ASN A 96 -2.51 -2.95 12.69
N HIS A 97 -3.08 -2.73 11.49
CA HIS A 97 -4.23 -3.51 11.04
C HIS A 97 -3.83 -4.97 10.80
N PRO A 98 -4.58 -5.97 11.27
CA PRO A 98 -4.19 -7.39 11.18
C PRO A 98 -4.04 -7.90 9.73
N GLY A 99 -4.73 -7.27 8.78
CA GLY A 99 -4.61 -7.57 7.35
C GLY A 99 -3.53 -6.78 6.60
N ALA A 100 -2.75 -5.94 7.29
CA ALA A 100 -1.72 -5.10 6.69
C ALA A 100 -0.33 -5.71 6.79
N THR A 101 0.36 -5.77 5.66
CA THR A 101 1.77 -6.10 5.50
C THR A 101 2.53 -4.78 5.30
N VAL A 102 3.47 -4.46 6.19
CA VAL A 102 4.19 -3.18 6.19
C VAL A 102 5.63 -3.37 5.71
N PHE A 103 5.99 -2.69 4.63
CA PHE A 103 7.34 -2.68 4.05
C PHE A 103 8.05 -1.36 4.39
N THR A 104 9.22 -1.46 5.02
CA THR A 104 10.04 -0.28 5.36
C THR A 104 11.16 -0.10 4.33
N LEU A 105 11.05 0.95 3.50
CA LEU A 105 12.06 1.34 2.53
C LEU A 105 13.25 2.04 3.15
N SER A 106 14.41 1.70 2.59
CA SER A 106 15.69 2.37 2.70
C SER A 106 16.29 2.51 1.30
N LYS A 107 17.41 3.24 1.17
CA LYS A 107 18.09 3.38 -0.12
C LYS A 107 18.65 2.06 -0.65
N SER A 108 18.99 1.12 0.23
CA SER A 108 19.68 -0.13 -0.13
C SER A 108 18.74 -1.32 -0.39
N ASN A 109 17.48 -1.25 0.05
CA ASN A 109 16.52 -2.36 -0.12
C ASN A 109 15.39 -2.06 -1.10
N ARG A 110 15.42 -0.87 -1.74
CA ARG A 110 14.34 -0.40 -2.61
C ARG A 110 14.01 -1.40 -3.72
N ASP A 111 15.03 -1.87 -4.44
CA ASP A 111 14.83 -2.76 -5.59
C ASP A 111 14.32 -4.14 -5.13
N ALA A 112 14.79 -4.63 -3.97
CA ALA A 112 14.31 -5.89 -3.40
C ALA A 112 12.84 -5.82 -2.94
N ILE A 113 12.45 -4.72 -2.27
CA ILE A 113 11.06 -4.50 -1.84
C ILE A 113 10.13 -4.33 -3.05
N GLU A 114 10.60 -3.67 -4.11
CA GLU A 114 9.83 -3.53 -5.36
C GLU A 114 9.45 -4.91 -5.94
N GLU A 115 10.42 -5.81 -6.07
CA GLU A 115 10.19 -7.17 -6.56
C GLU A 115 9.30 -8.01 -5.63
N GLU A 116 9.48 -7.87 -4.31
CA GLU A 116 8.69 -8.58 -3.32
C GLU A 116 7.21 -8.17 -3.36
N ILE A 117 6.92 -6.87 -3.36
CA ILE A 117 5.55 -6.33 -3.44
C ILE A 117 4.90 -6.77 -4.75
N TYR A 118 5.62 -6.64 -5.88
CA TYR A 118 5.11 -7.05 -7.19
C TYR A 118 4.73 -8.52 -7.22
N SER A 119 5.60 -9.41 -6.74
CA SER A 119 5.36 -10.86 -6.70
C SER A 119 4.11 -11.21 -5.88
N GLN A 120 3.96 -10.60 -4.69
CA GLN A 120 2.80 -10.84 -3.84
C GLN A 120 1.49 -10.30 -4.45
N LEU A 121 1.51 -9.11 -5.06
CA LEU A 121 0.33 -8.54 -5.71
C LEU A 121 -0.12 -9.35 -6.92
N VAL A 122 0.81 -9.80 -7.77
CA VAL A 122 0.48 -10.67 -8.91
C VAL A 122 -0.17 -11.97 -8.44
N GLY A 123 0.29 -12.55 -7.33
CA GLY A 123 -0.35 -13.73 -6.73
C GLY A 123 -1.79 -13.49 -6.29
N LEU A 124 -2.12 -12.28 -5.82
CA LEU A 124 -3.45 -11.91 -5.37
C LEU A 124 -4.41 -11.52 -6.51
N LEU A 125 -3.88 -11.00 -7.62
CA LEU A 125 -4.67 -10.53 -8.76
C LEU A 125 -5.05 -11.63 -9.75
N ARG A 126 -4.43 -12.81 -9.64
CA ARG A 126 -4.85 -14.00 -10.40
C ARG A 126 -6.19 -14.50 -9.84
N LYS A 127 -7.30 -14.01 -10.40
CA LYS A 127 -8.63 -14.62 -10.25
C LYS A 127 -8.56 -16.02 -10.88
N GLU A 128 -8.80 -17.08 -10.10
CA GLU A 128 -9.04 -18.44 -10.63
C GLU A 128 -10.28 -18.46 -11.53
#